data_AF-A0A1H3JJH7-F1
#
_entry.id   AF-A0A1H3JJH7-F1
#
_cell.length_a   1.000
_cell.length_b   1.000
_cell.length_c   1.000
_cell.angle_alpha   90.00
_cell.angle_beta   90.00
_cell.angle_gamma   90.00
#
_symmetry.space_group_name_H-M   'P 1'
#
loop_
_entity.id
_entity.type
_entity.pdbx_description
1 polymer ?
#
loop_
_entity_poly.entity_id
_entity_poly.type
_entity_poly.pdbx_seq_one_letter_code
_entity_poly.pdbx_strand_id
1 'polypeptide(L)'
;MSFIQQHLELDDLTRLEVSQLRRQLADLIHQYVRDRSVTLAETILCHIEALCLHPCDCREAEQLCAYRRLACHWRCLAEVQRQREQGGWQP
;
A
#
# COMPACT_ATOMS: atom_id res chain seq x y z
N MET A 1 -13.84 12.40 12.02
CA MET A 1 -12.83 12.55 10.96
C MET A 1 -13.13 11.50 9.91
N SER A 2 -13.73 11.92 8.79
CA SER A 2 -14.26 11.00 7.78
C SER A 2 -13.12 10.25 7.10
N PHE A 3 -13.09 8.93 7.29
CA PHE A 3 -12.25 8.01 6.54
C PHE A 3 -12.79 7.94 5.12
N ILE A 4 -12.32 8.83 4.25
CA ILE A 4 -12.58 8.69 2.82
C ILE A 4 -11.68 7.54 2.35
N GLN A 5 -12.22 6.34 2.38
CA GLN A 5 -11.63 5.16 1.76
C GLN A 5 -11.78 5.32 0.24
N GLN A 6 -11.05 6.28 -0.33
CA GLN A 6 -10.97 6.40 -1.78
C GLN A 6 -10.14 5.22 -2.26
N HIS A 7 -10.81 4.27 -2.89
CA HIS A 7 -10.15 3.19 -3.62
C HIS A 7 -9.57 3.82 -4.90
N LEU A 8 -8.45 4.53 -4.76
CA LEU A 8 -7.73 5.11 -5.90
C LEU A 8 -7.09 3.97 -6.68
N GLU A 9 -7.39 3.86 -7.96
CA GLU A 9 -6.73 2.91 -8.83
C GLU A 9 -5.27 3.30 -9.05
N LEU A 10 -4.42 2.31 -9.36
CA LEU A 10 -2.98 2.50 -9.56
C LEU A 10 -2.66 3.64 -10.54
N ASP A 11 -3.45 3.75 -11.60
CA ASP A 11 -3.31 4.79 -12.62
C ASP A 11 -3.57 6.20 -12.08
N ASP A 12 -4.53 6.36 -11.17
CA ASP A 12 -4.80 7.64 -10.51
C ASP A 12 -3.69 8.03 -9.53
N LEU A 13 -3.10 7.04 -8.85
CA LEU A 13 -1.99 7.26 -7.91
C LEU A 13 -0.72 7.73 -8.63
N THR A 14 -0.44 7.24 -9.83
CA THR A 14 0.76 7.66 -10.60
C THR A 14 0.71 9.12 -11.07
N ARG A 15 -0.44 9.79 -10.96
CA ARG A 15 -0.59 11.22 -11.23
C ARG A 15 -0.23 12.11 -10.04
N LEU A 16 -0.11 11.53 -8.85
CA LEU A 16 0.27 12.27 -7.64
C LEU A 16 1.78 12.44 -7.59
N GLU A 17 2.22 13.60 -7.10
CA GLU A 17 3.63 13.86 -6.81
C GLU A 17 4.23 12.76 -5.90
N VAL A 18 5.45 12.30 -6.22
CA VAL A 18 6.18 11.26 -5.46
C VAL A 18 6.22 11.59 -3.96
N SER A 19 6.40 12.86 -3.61
CA SER A 19 6.43 13.32 -2.21
C SER A 19 5.08 13.14 -1.51
N GLN A 20 3.97 13.33 -2.22
CA GLN A 20 2.62 13.10 -1.71
C GLN A 20 2.35 11.61 -1.53
N LEU A 21 2.69 10.78 -2.52
CA LEU A 21 2.58 9.32 -2.42
C LEU A 21 3.32 8.77 -1.20
N ARG A 22 4.55 9.24 -0.94
CA ARG A 22 5.32 8.80 0.24
C ARG A 22 4.69 9.19 1.57
N ARG A 23 4.12 10.41 1.67
CA ARG A 23 3.40 10.85 2.88
C ARG A 23 2.17 10.00 3.13
N GLN A 24 1.33 9.81 2.11
CA GLN A 24 0.14 8.97 2.19
C GLN A 24 0.49 7.52 2.53
N LEU A 25 1.55 6.98 1.93
CA LEU A 25 2.06 5.64 2.25
C LEU A 25 2.44 5.51 3.73
N ALA A 26 3.12 6.50 4.31
CA ALA A 26 3.47 6.48 5.73
C ALA A 26 2.23 6.50 6.63
N ASP A 27 1.24 7.33 6.30
CA ASP A 27 -0.03 7.40 7.04
C ASP A 27 -0.81 6.09 6.98
N LEU A 28 -0.88 5.48 5.79
CA LEU A 28 -1.52 4.17 5.59
C LEU A 28 -0.81 3.07 6.38
N ILE A 29 0.52 3.04 6.40
CA ILE A 29 1.28 2.07 7.19
C ILE A 29 0.98 2.24 8.67
N HIS A 30 0.99 3.47 9.19
CA HIS A 30 0.63 3.74 10.59
C HIS A 30 -0.78 3.28 10.91
N GLN A 31 -1.73 3.50 10.01
CA GLN A 31 -3.08 3.04 10.19
C GLN A 31 -3.17 1.50 10.17
N TYR A 32 -2.48 0.84 9.24
CA TYR A 32 -2.46 -0.62 9.16
C TYR A 32 -1.92 -1.25 10.44
N VAL A 33 -0.92 -0.65 11.10
CA VAL A 33 -0.42 -1.16 12.38
C VAL A 33 -1.53 -1.20 13.44
N ARG A 34 -2.49 -0.26 13.39
CA ARG A 34 -3.61 -0.17 14.34
C ARG A 34 -4.76 -1.10 13.96
N ASP A 35 -5.19 -1.05 12.70
CA ASP A 35 -6.46 -1.67 12.27
C ASP A 35 -6.27 -3.07 11.68
N ARG A 36 -5.07 -3.35 11.14
CA ARG A 36 -4.69 -4.62 10.49
C ARG A 36 -5.79 -5.16 9.56
N SER A 37 -6.23 -4.36 8.59
CA SER A 37 -7.27 -4.75 7.62
C SER A 37 -6.65 -5.19 6.29
N VAL A 38 -7.28 -6.17 5.62
CA VAL A 38 -6.93 -6.54 4.23
C VAL A 38 -6.93 -5.31 3.32
N THR A 39 -7.97 -4.49 3.38
CA THR A 39 -8.12 -3.32 2.51
C THR A 39 -6.97 -2.32 2.69
N LEU A 40 -6.49 -2.14 3.92
CA LEU A 40 -5.34 -1.27 4.18
C LEU A 40 -4.04 -1.86 3.61
N ALA A 41 -3.83 -3.18 3.75
CA ALA A 41 -2.66 -3.83 3.15
C ALA A 41 -2.66 -3.73 1.62
N GLU A 42 -3.82 -3.92 0.99
CA GLU A 42 -3.99 -3.78 -0.47
C GLU A 42 -3.78 -2.33 -0.92
N THR A 43 -4.32 -1.36 -0.19
CA THR A 43 -4.14 0.06 -0.50
C THR A 43 -2.66 0.47 -0.41
N ILE A 44 -1.95 -0.03 0.62
CA ILE A 44 -0.51 0.20 0.77
C ILE A 44 0.27 -0.41 -0.40
N LEU A 45 -0.09 -1.63 -0.83
CA LEU A 45 0.52 -2.27 -1.99
C LEU A 45 0.35 -1.41 -3.24
N CYS A 46 -0.85 -0.90 -3.52
CA CYS A 46 -1.09 -0.01 -4.68
C CYS A 46 -0.23 1.26 -4.63
N HIS A 47 -0.04 1.87 -3.46
CA HIS A 47 0.82 3.05 -3.31
C HIS A 47 2.30 2.73 -3.56
N ILE A 48 2.78 1.56 -3.14
CA ILE A 48 4.16 1.11 -3.40
C ILE A 48 4.36 0.82 -4.90
N GLU A 49 3.39 0.17 -5.54
CA GLU A 49 3.42 -0.10 -6.97
C GLU A 49 3.38 1.22 -7.77
N ALA A 50 2.58 2.20 -7.34
CA ALA A 50 2.55 3.53 -7.96
C ALA A 50 3.93 4.22 -7.87
N LEU A 51 4.61 4.14 -6.72
CA LEU A 51 5.98 4.65 -6.56
C LEU A 51 7.00 3.94 -7.46
N CYS A 52 6.77 2.68 -7.82
CA CYS A 52 7.66 1.93 -8.72
C CYS A 52 7.45 2.30 -10.19
N LEU A 53 6.23 2.70 -10.56
CA LEU A 53 5.84 3.02 -11.94
C LEU A 53 5.83 4.52 -12.24
N HIS A 54 6.11 5.37 -11.24
CA HIS A 54 5.98 6.81 -11.36
C HIS A 54 6.89 7.37 -12.47
N PRO A 55 6.34 8.07 -13.48
CA PRO A 55 7.06 8.42 -14.71
C PRO A 55 8.19 9.44 -14.49
N CYS A 56 8.06 10.31 -13.49
CA CYS A 56 9.05 11.34 -13.18
C CYS A 56 10.14 10.89 -12.18
N ASP A 57 10.12 9.64 -11.73
CA ASP A 57 10.98 9.18 -10.65
C ASP A 57 12.23 8.48 -11.18
N CYS A 58 13.30 9.26 -11.43
CA CYS A 58 14.61 8.73 -11.80
C CYS A 58 15.32 8.11 -10.59
N ARG A 59 14.79 6.98 -10.09
CA ARG A 59 15.39 6.27 -8.95
C ARG A 59 16.55 5.38 -9.37
N GLU A 60 17.54 5.30 -8.50
CA GLU A 60 18.58 4.29 -8.59
C GLU A 60 18.00 2.88 -8.45
N ALA A 61 18.62 1.90 -9.10
CA ALA A 61 18.17 0.51 -9.12
C ALA A 61 17.98 -0.07 -7.71
N GLU A 62 18.80 0.34 -6.75
CA GLU A 62 18.71 -0.10 -5.35
C GLU A 62 17.40 0.36 -4.69
N GLN A 63 16.98 1.60 -4.92
CA GLN A 63 15.72 2.12 -4.39
C GLN A 63 14.51 1.41 -4.99
N LEU A 64 14.51 1.16 -6.30
CA LEU A 64 13.47 0.36 -6.96
C LEU A 64 13.41 -1.06 -6.40
N CYS A 65 14.57 -1.68 -6.15
CA CYS A 65 14.65 -3.00 -5.54
C CYS A 65 14.07 -3.00 -4.11
N ALA A 66 14.34 -1.95 -3.32
CA ALA A 66 13.76 -1.79 -1.99
C ALA A 66 12.22 -1.71 -2.03
N TYR A 67 11.63 -0.92 -2.93
CA TYR A 67 10.17 -0.87 -3.07
C TYR A 67 9.57 -2.18 -3.55
N ARG A 68 10.22 -2.89 -4.48
CA ARG A 68 9.76 -4.21 -4.93
C ARG A 68 9.75 -5.25 -3.81
N ARG A 69 10.78 -5.25 -2.96
CA ARG A 69 10.80 -6.09 -1.74
C ARG A 69 9.67 -5.71 -0.79
N LEU A 70 9.43 -4.41 -0.62
CA LEU A 70 8.33 -3.92 0.21
C LEU A 70 6.96 -4.34 -0.35
N ALA A 71 6.73 -4.21 -1.66
CA ALA A 71 5.51 -4.67 -2.33
C ALA A 71 5.28 -6.18 -2.10
N CYS A 72 6.33 -6.99 -2.25
CA CYS A 72 6.26 -8.43 -1.97
C CYS A 72 5.84 -8.71 -0.52
N HIS A 73 6.44 -8.02 0.44
CA HIS A 73 6.07 -8.13 1.85
C HIS A 73 4.59 -7.78 2.11
N TRP A 74 4.09 -6.68 1.54
CA TRP A 74 2.70 -6.26 1.70
C TRP A 74 1.71 -7.20 1.02
N ARG A 75 2.08 -7.82 -0.10
CA ARG A 75 1.28 -8.86 -0.74
C ARG A 75 1.12 -10.07 0.18
N CYS A 76 2.20 -10.50 0.84
CA CYS A 76 2.12 -11.56 1.86
C CYS A 76 1.25 -11.14 3.05
N LEU A 77 1.37 -9.90 3.53
CA LEU A 77 0.54 -9.41 4.63
C LEU A 77 -0.95 -9.37 4.29
N ALA A 78 -1.31 -8.91 3.08
CA ALA A 78 -2.69 -8.90 2.61
C ALA A 78 -3.28 -10.32 2.60
N GLU A 79 -2.52 -11.30 2.13
CA GLU A 79 -2.94 -12.71 2.14
C GLU A 79 -3.10 -13.26 3.55
N VAL A 80 -2.14 -13.02 4.45
CA VAL A 80 -2.24 -13.44 5.86
C VAL A 80 -3.46 -12.81 6.54
N GLN A 81 -3.72 -11.52 6.28
CA GLN A 81 -4.86 -10.83 6.87
C GLN A 81 -6.18 -11.34 6.28
N ARG A 82 -6.21 -11.66 5.00
CA ARG A 82 -7.38 -12.25 4.33
C ARG A 82 -7.72 -13.61 4.92
N GLN A 83 -6.72 -14.44 5.20
CA GLN A 83 -6.92 -15.71 5.88
C GLN A 83 -7.45 -15.53 7.31
N ARG A 84 -7.02 -14.49 8.02
CA ARG A 84 -7.53 -14.18 9.37
C ARG A 84 -8.97 -13.69 9.35
N GLU A 85 -9.32 -12.85 8.39
CA GLU A 85 -10.70 -12.34 8.22
C GLU A 85 -11.64 -13.45 7.74
N GLN A 86 -11.19 -14.33 6.84
CA GLN A 86 -11.99 -15.47 6.32
C GLN A 86 -12.06 -16.66 7.29
N GLY A 87 -11.02 -16.86 8.11
CA GLY A 87 -11.01 -17.84 9.20
C GLY A 87 -11.87 -17.43 10.40
N GLY A 88 -12.48 -16.25 10.36
CA GLY A 88 -13.45 -15.77 11.34
C GLY A 88 -14.86 -16.33 11.14
N TRP A 89 -15.05 -17.65 11.29
CA TRP A 89 -16.32 -18.18 11.77
C TRP A 89 -16.27 -18.17 13.31
N GLN A 90 -17.20 -17.42 13.92
CA GLN A 90 -17.48 -17.23 15.37
C GLN A 90 -18.68 -18.10 15.83
N PRO A 91 -18.78 -18.55 17.11
CA PRO A 91 -18.76 -17.71 18.33
C PRO A 91 -17.73 -18.09 19.41
#